data_AF-A0A1B8GMH0-F1
#
_entry.id   AF-A0A1B8GMH0-F1
#
_cell.length_a   1.000
_cell.length_b   1.000
_cell.length_c   1.000
_cell.angle_alpha   90.00
_cell.angle_beta   90.00
_cell.angle_gamma   90.00
#
_symmetry.space_group_name_H-M   'P 1'
#
loop_
_entity.id
_entity.type
_entity.pdbx_description
1 polymer ?
#
loop_
_entity_poly.entity_id
_entity_poly.type
_entity_poly.pdbx_seq_one_letter_code
_entity_poly.pdbx_strand_id
1 'polypeptide(L)'
;MPPPTESTILTSFLLPPSPLPIILPPSAFTALFPPSTPASSISHLYRLLSHQRALLSDAVRADIEDEVRRGVVQRRAVVRSRREGERAGGEEEEVGIERALSSTNPSPLHHPRHHTLRTILPTLDTATEDIETEVALLELEAETLLAEIRNTVGGLSDLRYGKFRNQEVGEGVRGALEGGS
;
A
#
# COMPACT_ATOMS: atom_id res chain seq x y z
N MET A 1 15.94 -32.80 -10.73
CA MET A 1 15.99 -32.26 -12.10
C MET A 1 15.43 -30.84 -12.08
N PRO A 2 16.07 -29.87 -12.75
CA PRO A 2 15.50 -28.54 -12.90
C PRO A 2 14.19 -28.58 -13.69
N PRO A 3 13.25 -27.66 -13.45
CA PRO A 3 12.01 -27.58 -14.23
C PRO A 3 12.34 -27.27 -15.70
N PRO A 4 11.58 -27.83 -16.66
CA PRO A 4 11.83 -27.60 -18.08
C PRO A 4 11.67 -26.12 -18.42
N THR A 5 12.60 -25.58 -19.21
CA THR A 5 12.51 -24.21 -19.68
C THR A 5 11.45 -24.09 -20.79
N GLU A 6 10.91 -22.88 -20.96
CA GLU A 6 9.87 -22.61 -21.96
C GLU A 6 10.32 -22.96 -23.39
N SER A 7 11.57 -22.65 -23.73
CA SER A 7 12.16 -23.05 -25.01
C SER A 7 12.18 -24.57 -25.18
N THR A 8 12.53 -25.33 -24.13
CA THR A 8 12.49 -26.79 -24.14
C THR A 8 11.08 -27.31 -24.37
N ILE A 9 10.09 -26.73 -23.70
CA ILE A 9 8.68 -27.11 -23.83
C ILE A 9 8.22 -26.85 -25.27
N LEU A 10 8.32 -25.62 -25.75
CA LEU A 10 7.85 -25.23 -27.07
C LEU A 10 8.56 -26.01 -28.19
N THR A 11 9.87 -26.16 -28.09
CA THR A 11 10.66 -26.96 -29.04
C THR A 11 10.20 -28.41 -29.04
N SER A 12 10.02 -29.03 -27.87
CA SER A 12 9.64 -30.44 -27.78
C SER A 12 8.22 -30.71 -28.28
N PHE A 13 7.31 -29.74 -28.16
CA PHE A 13 5.91 -29.90 -28.58
C PHE A 13 5.69 -29.58 -30.06
N LEU A 14 6.42 -28.61 -30.62
CA LEU A 14 6.08 -28.07 -31.94
C LEU A 14 6.98 -28.58 -33.08
N LEU A 15 8.20 -29.07 -32.78
CA LEU A 15 9.19 -29.40 -33.81
C LEU A 15 9.43 -30.89 -34.08
N PRO A 16 9.20 -31.86 -33.18
CA PRO A 16 9.44 -33.28 -33.48
C PRO A 16 8.19 -34.05 -33.92
N PRO A 17 8.29 -34.96 -34.92
CA PRO A 17 9.29 -35.00 -35.98
C PRO A 17 8.92 -34.08 -37.16
N SER A 18 9.65 -32.99 -37.35
CA SER A 18 9.43 -31.98 -38.40
C SER A 18 9.89 -32.32 -39.82
N PRO A 19 10.86 -33.21 -40.10
CA PRO A 19 11.28 -33.43 -41.48
C PRO A 19 10.40 -34.47 -42.18
N LEU A 20 10.01 -34.18 -43.43
CA LEU A 20 9.10 -35.01 -44.22
C LEU A 20 9.57 -36.47 -44.37
N PRO A 21 10.87 -36.77 -44.57
CA PRO A 21 11.36 -38.14 -44.63
C PRO A 21 11.12 -38.99 -43.39
N ILE A 22 11.00 -38.37 -42.20
CA ILE A 22 10.72 -39.10 -40.96
C ILE A 22 9.24 -39.48 -40.86
N ILE A 23 8.34 -38.60 -41.29
CA ILE A 23 6.89 -38.88 -41.27
C ILE A 23 6.46 -39.74 -42.45
N LEU A 24 6.99 -39.43 -43.63
CA LEU A 24 6.63 -40.06 -44.88
C LEU A 24 7.89 -40.28 -45.73
N PRO A 25 8.49 -41.47 -45.63
CA PRO A 25 9.65 -41.83 -46.45
C PRO A 25 9.34 -41.75 -47.94
N PRO A 26 10.34 -41.52 -48.81
CA PRO A 26 10.13 -41.39 -50.26
C PRO A 26 9.45 -42.61 -50.90
N SER A 27 9.74 -43.81 -50.41
CA SER A 27 9.12 -45.07 -50.87
C SER A 27 7.63 -45.11 -50.54
N ALA A 28 7.26 -44.76 -49.31
CA ALA A 28 5.87 -44.69 -48.87
C ALA A 28 5.10 -43.58 -49.62
N PHE A 29 5.74 -42.44 -49.86
CA PHE A 29 5.16 -41.36 -50.67
C PHE A 29 4.89 -41.80 -52.11
N THR A 30 5.84 -42.50 -52.73
CA THR A 30 5.71 -43.00 -54.11
C THR A 30 4.56 -44.00 -54.24
N ALA A 31 4.32 -44.81 -53.20
CA ALA A 31 3.22 -45.77 -53.15
C ALA A 31 1.81 -45.13 -53.13
N LEU A 32 1.70 -43.81 -52.86
CA LEU A 32 0.43 -43.08 -52.89
C LEU A 32 -0.05 -42.75 -54.31
N PHE A 33 0.79 -42.97 -55.32
CA PHE A 33 0.50 -42.61 -56.69
C PHE A 33 0.23 -43.85 -57.55
N PRO A 34 -0.68 -43.77 -58.54
CA PRO A 34 -0.84 -44.83 -59.53
C PRO A 34 0.47 -45.11 -60.28
N PRO A 35 0.69 -46.36 -60.72
CA PRO A 35 1.92 -46.76 -61.43
C PRO A 35 2.09 -46.07 -62.80
N SER A 36 1.03 -45.46 -63.34
CA SER A 36 1.08 -44.63 -64.56
C SER A 36 1.74 -43.27 -64.34
N THR A 37 1.98 -42.86 -63.10
CA THR A 37 2.55 -41.55 -62.77
C THR A 37 4.06 -41.57 -62.99
N PRO A 38 4.64 -40.59 -63.72
CA PRO A 38 6.07 -40.54 -63.94
C PRO A 38 6.83 -40.30 -62.63
N ALA A 39 7.84 -41.13 -62.37
CA ALA A 39 8.66 -41.07 -61.15
C ALA A 39 9.38 -39.72 -60.95
N SER A 40 9.67 -39.01 -62.05
CA SER A 40 10.27 -37.67 -62.03
C SER A 40 9.34 -36.63 -61.40
N SER A 41 8.04 -36.67 -61.72
CA SER A 41 7.05 -35.77 -61.14
C SER A 41 6.83 -36.04 -59.65
N ILE A 42 6.77 -37.32 -59.25
CA ILE A 42 6.66 -37.73 -57.85
C ILE A 42 7.88 -37.23 -57.05
N SER A 43 9.09 -37.43 -57.57
CA SER A 43 10.33 -37.00 -56.93
C SER A 43 10.41 -35.47 -56.81
N HIS A 44 9.98 -34.75 -57.86
CA HIS A 44 9.92 -33.29 -57.85
C HIS A 44 8.97 -32.77 -56.77
N LEU A 45 7.76 -33.34 -56.69
CA LEU A 45 6.77 -32.98 -55.67
C LEU A 45 7.27 -33.29 -54.26
N TYR A 46 7.89 -34.47 -54.05
CA TYR A 46 8.45 -34.84 -52.76
C TYR A 46 9.52 -33.83 -52.29
N ARG A 47 10.40 -33.41 -53.19
CA ARG A 47 11.43 -32.41 -52.89
C ARG A 47 10.80 -31.04 -52.58
N LEU A 48 9.78 -30.63 -53.33
CA LEU A 48 9.06 -29.37 -53.07
C LEU A 48 8.40 -29.37 -51.69
N LEU A 49 7.69 -30.45 -51.34
CA LEU A 49 7.05 -30.61 -50.04
C LEU A 49 8.08 -30.65 -48.90
N SER A 50 9.19 -31.35 -49.11
CA SER A 50 10.29 -31.41 -48.14
C SER A 50 10.87 -30.02 -47.88
N HIS A 51 11.07 -29.22 -48.94
CA HIS A 51 11.55 -27.84 -48.86
C HIS A 51 10.53 -26.93 -48.14
N GLN A 52 9.25 -26.99 -48.53
CA GLN A 52 8.20 -26.20 -47.89
C GLN A 52 8.09 -26.51 -46.40
N ARG A 53 8.22 -27.79 -46.02
CA ARG A 53 8.20 -28.21 -44.63
C ARG A 53 9.42 -27.73 -43.84
N ALA A 54 10.60 -27.71 -44.46
CA ALA A 54 11.79 -27.13 -43.85
C ALA A 54 11.58 -25.63 -43.55
N LEU A 55 11.08 -24.86 -44.52
CA LEU A 55 10.77 -23.44 -44.32
C LEU A 55 9.78 -23.20 -43.18
N LEU A 56 8.71 -24.00 -43.10
CA LEU A 56 7.74 -23.90 -41.99
C LEU A 56 8.37 -24.24 -40.64
N SER A 57 9.24 -25.26 -40.60
CA SER A 57 9.92 -25.65 -39.36
C SER A 57 10.91 -24.58 -38.88
N ASP A 58 11.58 -23.90 -39.82
CA ASP A 58 12.47 -22.78 -39.52
C ASP A 58 11.68 -21.54 -39.07
N ALA A 59 10.52 -21.26 -39.66
CA ALA A 59 9.62 -20.21 -39.21
C ALA A 59 9.11 -20.48 -37.78
N VAL A 60 8.65 -21.71 -37.50
CA VAL A 60 8.25 -22.12 -36.14
C VAL A 60 9.41 -21.98 -35.15
N ARG A 61 10.64 -22.30 -35.56
CA ARG A 61 11.82 -22.11 -34.70
C ARG A 61 12.04 -20.62 -34.37
N ALA A 62 11.92 -19.74 -35.36
CA ALA A 62 12.02 -18.30 -35.14
C ALA A 62 10.89 -17.78 -34.22
N ASP A 63 9.65 -18.25 -34.42
CA ASP A 63 8.52 -17.90 -33.57
C ASP A 63 8.71 -18.35 -32.12
N ILE A 64 9.32 -19.52 -31.89
CA ILE A 64 9.67 -20.00 -30.56
C ILE A 64 10.67 -19.05 -29.88
N GLU A 65 11.69 -18.59 -30.60
CA GLU A 65 12.68 -17.64 -30.07
C GLU A 65 12.03 -16.30 -29.70
N ASP A 66 11.12 -15.81 -30.54
CA ASP A 66 10.31 -14.61 -30.28
C ASP A 66 9.42 -14.78 -29.05
N GLU A 67 8.73 -15.92 -28.95
CA GLU A 67 7.82 -16.20 -27.84
C GLU A 67 8.58 -16.31 -26.52
N VAL A 68 9.73 -16.97 -26.49
CA VAL A 68 10.57 -17.04 -25.29
C VAL A 68 11.01 -15.64 -24.83
N ARG A 69 11.33 -14.73 -25.76
CA ARG A 69 11.64 -13.34 -25.42
C ARG A 69 10.43 -12.60 -24.84
N ARG A 70 9.25 -12.80 -25.43
CA ARG A 70 7.98 -12.23 -24.93
C ARG A 70 7.62 -12.77 -23.56
N GLY A 71 7.79 -14.07 -23.32
CA GLY A 71 7.54 -14.74 -22.05
C GLY A 71 8.35 -14.14 -20.90
N VAL A 72 9.60 -13.72 -21.13
CA VAL A 72 10.40 -13.00 -20.12
C VAL A 72 9.77 -11.67 -19.73
N VAL A 73 9.28 -10.89 -20.70
CA VAL A 73 8.62 -9.61 -20.46
C VAL A 73 7.30 -9.80 -19.72
N GLN A 74 6.50 -10.80 -20.13
CA GLN A 74 5.23 -11.14 -19.48
C GLN A 74 5.45 -11.57 -18.03
N ARG A 75 6.42 -12.44 -17.74
CA ARG A 75 6.77 -12.84 -16.37
C ARG A 75 7.14 -11.64 -15.50
N ARG A 76 7.91 -10.68 -16.03
CA ARG A 76 8.22 -9.43 -15.31
C ARG A 76 6.98 -8.57 -15.07
N ALA A 77 6.07 -8.49 -16.04
CA ALA A 77 4.81 -7.77 -15.89
C ALA A 77 3.94 -8.42 -14.79
N VAL A 78 3.81 -9.75 -14.78
CA VAL A 78 3.07 -10.49 -13.74
C VAL A 78 3.67 -10.26 -12.35
N VAL A 79 4.99 -10.31 -12.21
CA VAL A 79 5.65 -10.05 -10.91
C VAL A 79 5.42 -8.60 -10.45
N ARG A 80 5.45 -7.62 -11.38
CA ARG A 80 5.14 -6.22 -11.04
C ARG A 80 3.69 -6.04 -10.61
N SER A 81 2.76 -6.53 -11.40
CA SER A 81 1.32 -6.49 -11.10
C SER A 81 1.00 -7.16 -9.76
N ARG A 82 1.62 -8.31 -9.47
CA ARG A 82 1.48 -8.97 -8.15
C ARG A 82 1.98 -8.09 -7.00
N ARG A 83 3.15 -7.47 -7.14
CA ARG A 83 3.71 -6.58 -6.13
C ARG A 83 2.94 -5.27 -5.96
N GLU A 84 2.32 -4.78 -7.03
CA GLU A 84 1.43 -3.61 -6.99
C GLU A 84 0.13 -3.97 -6.28
N GLY A 85 -0.45 -5.14 -6.58
CA GLY A 85 -1.64 -5.65 -5.87
C GLY A 85 -1.38 -5.94 -4.39
N GLU A 86 -0.21 -6.46 -4.02
CA GLU A 86 0.20 -6.65 -2.62
C GLU A 86 0.35 -5.31 -1.88
N ARG A 87 0.83 -4.25 -2.55
CA ARG A 87 0.90 -2.90 -1.95
C ARG A 87 -0.46 -2.24 -1.84
N ALA A 88 -1.25 -2.23 -2.91
CA ALA A 88 -2.58 -1.62 -2.91
C ALA A 88 -3.53 -2.34 -1.94
N GLY A 89 -3.51 -3.68 -1.92
CA GLY A 89 -4.28 -4.47 -0.97
C GLY A 89 -3.80 -4.30 0.47
N GLY A 90 -2.48 -4.23 0.69
CA GLY A 90 -1.91 -3.95 2.01
C GLY A 90 -2.29 -2.55 2.53
N GLU A 91 -2.22 -1.52 1.68
CA GLU A 91 -2.59 -0.15 2.02
C GLU A 91 -4.09 -0.02 2.32
N GLU A 92 -4.96 -0.64 1.51
CA GLU A 92 -6.42 -0.61 1.75
C GLU A 92 -6.84 -1.42 2.99
N GLU A 93 -6.21 -2.58 3.22
CA GLU A 93 -6.45 -3.42 4.40
C GLU A 93 -5.91 -2.76 5.68
N GLU A 94 -4.71 -2.19 5.64
CA GLU A 94 -4.10 -1.46 6.76
C GLU A 94 -4.93 -0.21 7.12
N VAL A 95 -5.34 0.58 6.13
CA VAL A 95 -6.23 1.74 6.33
C VAL A 95 -7.61 1.30 6.87
N GLY A 96 -8.12 0.16 6.42
CA GLY A 96 -9.37 -0.42 6.93
C GLY A 96 -9.26 -0.84 8.40
N ILE A 97 -8.17 -1.50 8.77
CA ILE A 97 -7.87 -1.92 10.15
C ILE A 97 -7.66 -0.69 11.04
N GLU A 98 -6.89 0.31 10.60
CA GLU A 98 -6.65 1.55 11.34
C GLU A 98 -7.95 2.31 11.61
N ARG A 99 -8.85 2.38 10.61
CA ARG A 99 -10.18 3.00 10.77
C ARG A 99 -11.06 2.22 11.75
N ALA A 100 -11.04 0.89 11.70
CA ALA A 100 -11.80 0.04 12.62
C ALA A 100 -11.31 0.19 14.07
N LEU A 101 -9.99 0.25 14.28
CA LEU A 101 -9.37 0.46 15.58
C LEU A 101 -9.59 1.88 16.12
N SER A 102 -9.58 2.89 15.24
CA SER A 102 -9.84 4.30 15.58
C SER A 102 -11.29 4.55 16.02
N SER A 103 -12.25 3.73 15.58
CA SER A 103 -13.66 3.85 15.99
C SER A 103 -13.91 3.64 17.49
N THR A 104 -12.92 3.12 18.23
CA THR A 104 -13.01 2.88 19.68
C THR A 104 -12.59 4.10 20.52
N ASN A 105 -12.01 5.16 19.92
CA ASN A 105 -11.63 6.38 20.64
C ASN A 105 -12.04 7.64 19.85
N PRO A 106 -12.97 8.47 20.36
CA PRO A 106 -13.34 9.72 19.73
C PRO A 106 -12.35 10.83 20.15
N SER A 107 -11.09 10.72 19.71
CA SER A 107 -10.15 11.84 19.80
C SER A 107 -9.51 12.07 18.42
N PRO A 108 -9.42 13.32 17.94
CA PRO A 108 -8.86 13.63 16.63
C PRO A 108 -7.34 13.59 16.74
N LEU A 109 -6.74 12.39 16.75
CA LEU A 109 -5.30 12.29 16.58
C LEU A 109 -4.98 12.56 15.11
N HIS A 110 -4.22 13.62 14.88
CA HIS A 110 -3.71 14.02 13.58
C HIS A 110 -3.06 12.81 12.88
N HIS A 111 -3.58 12.52 11.68
CA HIS A 111 -3.01 11.64 10.65
C HIS A 111 -1.48 11.50 10.76
N PRO A 112 -0.91 10.28 10.82
CA PRO A 112 0.54 10.12 10.82
C PRO A 112 1.07 10.57 9.44
N ARG A 113 1.73 11.72 9.42
CA ARG A 113 2.46 12.18 8.22
C ARG A 113 3.58 11.18 7.95
N HIS A 114 3.71 10.70 6.71
CA HIS A 114 4.83 9.85 6.34
C HIS A 114 6.16 10.58 6.59
N HIS A 115 6.87 10.20 7.64
CA HIS A 115 8.14 10.80 8.01
C HIS A 115 9.31 10.06 7.36
N THR A 116 10.26 10.83 6.83
CA THR A 116 11.60 10.39 6.46
C THR A 116 12.58 10.86 7.53
N LEU A 117 13.78 10.27 7.62
CA LEU A 117 14.78 10.67 8.64
C LEU A 117 15.08 12.18 8.66
N ARG A 118 14.93 12.86 7.52
CA ARG A 118 15.09 14.32 7.40
C ARG A 118 13.91 15.13 7.96
N THR A 119 12.71 14.57 7.98
CA THR A 119 11.48 15.26 8.41
C THR A 119 11.03 14.85 9.82
N ILE A 120 11.56 13.76 10.38
CA ILE A 120 11.17 13.30 11.71
C ILE A 120 11.72 14.17 12.84
N LEU A 121 13.00 14.59 12.76
CA LEU A 121 13.62 15.40 13.81
C LEU A 121 12.95 16.79 13.96
N PRO A 122 12.73 17.56 12.87
CA PRO A 122 12.02 18.84 12.99
C PRO A 122 10.59 18.69 13.48
N THR A 123 9.92 17.58 13.12
CA THR A 123 8.53 17.34 13.59
C THR A 123 8.52 17.04 15.07
N LEU A 124 9.49 16.26 15.58
CA LEU A 124 9.61 15.97 17.00
C LEU A 124 9.94 17.24 17.80
N ASP A 125 10.87 18.08 17.30
CA ASP A 125 11.21 19.35 17.96
C ASP A 125 9.98 20.27 18.06
N THR A 126 9.18 20.36 16.99
CA THR A 126 7.93 21.15 16.99
C THR A 126 6.90 20.55 17.95
N ALA A 127 6.74 19.22 17.96
CA ALA A 127 5.80 18.55 18.85
C ALA A 127 6.21 18.68 20.33
N THR A 128 7.51 18.69 20.64
CA THR A 128 7.99 18.97 22.00
C THR A 128 7.70 20.39 22.42
N GLU A 129 7.91 21.38 21.53
CA GLU A 129 7.58 22.78 21.81
C GLU A 129 6.07 22.94 22.06
N ASP A 130 5.22 22.35 21.21
CA ASP A 130 3.77 22.38 21.37
C ASP A 130 3.34 21.81 22.75
N ILE A 131 3.88 20.66 23.16
CA ILE A 131 3.58 20.06 24.47
C ILE A 131 4.08 20.93 25.62
N GLU A 132 5.27 21.50 25.53
CA GLU A 132 5.79 22.41 26.55
C GLU A 132 4.89 23.66 26.71
N THR A 133 4.37 24.20 25.60
CA THR A 133 3.41 25.32 25.67
C THR A 133 2.09 24.91 26.30
N GLU A 134 1.57 23.72 25.97
CA GLU A 134 0.32 23.20 26.55
C GLU A 134 0.47 22.98 28.07
N VAL A 135 1.59 22.42 28.51
CA VAL A 135 1.90 22.24 29.93
C VAL A 135 1.93 23.59 30.65
N ALA A 136 2.59 24.61 30.09
CA ALA A 136 2.65 25.94 30.70
C ALA A 136 1.26 26.60 30.81
N LEU A 137 0.40 26.41 29.81
CA LEU A 137 -0.98 26.89 29.84
C LEU A 137 -1.81 26.19 30.92
N LEU A 138 -1.67 24.87 31.05
CA LEU A 138 -2.36 24.08 32.07
C LEU A 138 -1.89 24.42 33.49
N GLU A 139 -0.60 24.68 33.67
CA GLU A 139 -0.06 25.14 34.95
C GLU A 139 -0.65 26.50 35.35
N LEU A 140 -0.72 27.44 34.41
CA LEU A 140 -1.35 28.73 34.64
C LEU A 140 -2.84 28.58 35.00
N GLU A 141 -3.59 27.76 34.25
CA GLU A 141 -4.99 27.48 34.53
C GLU A 141 -5.17 26.86 35.93
N ALA A 142 -4.32 25.92 36.31
CA ALA A 142 -4.34 25.32 37.64
C ALA A 142 -4.05 26.35 38.76
N GLU A 143 -3.11 27.27 38.55
CA GLU A 143 -2.82 28.34 39.50
C GLU A 143 -4.01 29.30 39.67
N THR A 144 -4.66 29.69 38.56
CA THR A 144 -5.84 30.56 38.61
C THR A 144 -6.99 29.89 39.37
N LEU A 145 -7.27 28.61 39.07
CA LEU A 145 -8.32 27.84 39.73
C LEU A 145 -8.02 27.65 41.23
N LEU A 146 -6.76 27.42 41.60
CA LEU A 146 -6.36 27.38 43.02
C LEU A 146 -6.54 28.72 43.73
N ALA A 147 -6.25 29.84 43.07
CA ALA A 147 -6.47 31.17 43.63
C ALA A 147 -7.97 31.43 43.85
N GLU A 148 -8.82 31.04 42.90
CA GLU A 148 -10.28 31.11 43.04
C GLU A 148 -10.80 30.27 44.20
N ILE A 149 -10.34 29.02 44.33
CA ILE A 149 -10.70 28.16 45.48
C ILE A 149 -10.25 28.81 46.79
N ARG A 150 -9.04 29.37 46.87
CA ARG A 150 -8.57 30.05 48.09
C ARG A 150 -9.42 31.27 48.42
N ASN A 151 -9.80 32.06 47.43
CA ASN A 151 -10.68 33.22 47.61
C ASN A 151 -12.07 32.80 48.09
N THR A 152 -12.67 31.77 47.50
CA THR A 152 -13.98 31.26 47.94
C THR A 152 -13.93 30.67 49.34
N VAL A 153 -12.92 29.88 49.69
CA VAL A 153 -12.72 29.33 51.04
C VAL A 153 -12.44 30.45 52.05
N GLY A 154 -11.68 31.47 51.67
CA GLY A 154 -11.45 32.67 52.48
C GLY A 154 -12.74 33.44 52.76
N GLY A 155 -13.55 33.70 51.73
CA GLY A 155 -14.86 34.34 51.87
C GLY A 155 -15.84 33.55 52.74
N LEU A 156 -15.88 32.21 52.58
CA LEU A 156 -16.69 31.33 53.43
C LEU A 156 -16.19 31.28 54.87
N SER A 157 -14.87 31.37 55.08
CA SER A 157 -14.25 31.44 56.40
C SER A 157 -14.59 32.77 57.08
N ASP A 158 -14.54 33.89 56.37
CA ASP A 158 -14.94 35.21 56.89
C ASP A 158 -16.44 35.27 57.23
N LEU A 159 -17.30 34.55 56.50
CA LEU A 159 -18.70 34.35 56.87
C LEU A 159 -18.85 33.58 58.20
N ARG A 160 -18.06 32.51 58.37
CA ARG A 160 -18.11 31.64 59.55
C ARG A 160 -17.55 32.32 60.81
N TYR A 161 -16.54 33.16 60.65
CA TYR A 161 -15.89 33.89 61.76
C TYR A 161 -16.38 35.34 61.92
N GLY A 162 -17.38 35.76 61.13
CA GLY A 162 -18.22 36.93 61.41
C GLY A 162 -17.67 38.30 61.02
N LYS A 163 -16.67 38.37 60.12
CA LYS A 163 -16.03 39.66 59.76
C LYS A 163 -16.91 40.62 58.96
N PHE A 164 -17.93 40.13 58.26
CA PHE A 164 -18.86 40.97 57.51
C PHE A 164 -19.94 41.67 58.34
N ARG A 165 -20.04 41.42 59.66
CA ARG A 165 -21.15 41.96 60.46
C ARG A 165 -20.92 43.35 61.06
N ASN A 166 -19.76 43.99 60.96
CA ASN A 166 -19.46 45.15 61.82
C ASN A 166 -18.60 46.29 61.24
N GLN A 167 -18.56 46.53 59.93
CA GLN A 167 -17.90 47.75 59.42
C GLN A 167 -18.90 48.86 59.03
N GLU A 168 -20.01 48.55 58.37
CA GLU A 168 -21.03 49.58 58.04
C GLU A 168 -21.98 49.90 59.21
N VAL A 169 -22.19 48.97 60.15
CA VAL A 169 -23.05 49.21 61.32
C VAL A 169 -22.34 50.03 62.41
N GLY A 170 -21.00 50.01 62.44
CA GLY A 170 -20.21 50.74 63.44
C GLY A 170 -20.18 52.25 63.23
N GLU A 171 -20.21 52.72 61.98
CA GLU A 171 -20.16 54.16 61.67
C GLU A 171 -21.56 54.81 61.79
N GLY A 172 -22.62 54.09 61.42
CA GLY A 172 -24.00 54.56 61.58
C GLY A 172 -24.46 54.67 63.05
N VAL A 173 -23.97 53.81 63.94
CA VAL A 173 -24.36 53.83 65.37
C VAL A 173 -23.61 54.93 66.14
N ARG A 174 -22.40 55.31 65.74
CA ARG A 174 -21.65 56.39 66.40
C ARG A 174 -22.24 57.78 66.11
N GLY A 175 -22.72 58.01 64.88
CA GLY A 175 -23.43 59.26 64.53
C GLY A 175 -24.81 59.39 65.20
N ALA A 176 -25.50 58.28 65.48
CA ALA A 176 -26.83 58.29 66.08
C ALA A 176 -26.85 58.55 67.60
N LEU A 177 -25.70 58.41 68.29
CA LEU A 177 -25.61 58.61 69.75
C LEU A 177 -25.07 60.00 70.15
N GLU A 178 -24.54 60.80 69.22
CA GLU A 178 -24.13 62.20 69.48
C GLU A 178 -25.19 63.25 69.08
N GLY A 179 -26.32 62.84 68.48
CA GLY A 179 -27.35 63.74 67.95
C GLY A 179 -28.66 63.84 68.72
N GLY A 180 -28.76 63.28 69.93
CA GLY A 180 -30.02 63.22 70.69
C GLY A 180 -29.86 63.63 72.14
N SER A 181 -29.62 64.93 72.38
CA SER A 181 -29.79 65.59 73.68
C SER A 181 -30.97 66.54 73.65
#